data_AF-A0A0G4IXP3-F1
#
_entry.id   AF-A0A0G4IXP3-F1
#
_cell.length_a   1.000
_cell.length_b   1.000
_cell.length_c   1.000
_cell.angle_alpha   90.00
_cell.angle_beta   90.00
_cell.angle_gamma   90.00
#
_symmetry.space_group_name_H-M   'P 1'
#
loop_
_entity.id
_entity.type
_entity.pdbx_description
1 polymer ?
#
loop_
_entity_poly.entity_id
_entity_poly.type
_entity_poly.pdbx_seq_one_letter_code
_entity_poly.pdbx_strand_id
1 'polypeptide(L)'
;MHATSYTSVPIGTGGDAVEPIPSSARRAFVVTAFHRCLTHCAFFTMCISYLVVSSLPRLTACLDFPISLIVFFTVVRQSAPLPQYVEDEFLRYSFARSGADLLLFSFVRSVVLFNLFAYRNQTEKAALHASRASVIGSLLFLAVKFSRASHRLLPLLTTGTAMSVAQFLAFTLIRRRRITAPRYKSSTSGLSRGVGYEQLPDEASPFSAVVDDLGPAAQDLLEVDSQFMEVDRLSIHYRIHRHASSSQVICLLHGFGGGVFAWRQVWSAFSEIATVVAFDRPGFGLSSRPFGNDLQARKVNPYSFQYAVTLTQAVLANLGIDRAVFIGHCTGASLAMTLAMESHPSLVQAIGLVSFTESTTMPAFVRSMFRTKLGKAVIIQLVRTELAQVTLRRSWYDPSRIPDDVIRNYNSSLILRHWSEALSEMVNVAEHHHCMDRCGEIKCPVVIIQGTDDRLSSWAEQKRLATSLRERAHVSRVPFCGHNPQEEQPAAFVDVVRRFLLPGNS
;
A
#
# COMPACT_ATOMS: atom_id res chain seq x y z
N MET A 1 -71.57 35.03 9.63
CA MET A 1 -72.28 35.07 10.93
C MET A 1 -72.08 33.72 11.61
N HIS A 2 -71.70 33.78 12.89
CA HIS A 2 -71.64 32.71 13.90
C HIS A 2 -70.53 31.66 13.84
N ALA A 3 -69.49 31.96 14.62
CA ALA A 3 -68.77 31.00 15.44
C ALA A 3 -69.60 30.59 16.66
N THR A 4 -69.56 29.31 17.03
CA THR A 4 -69.88 28.66 18.33
C THR A 4 -69.72 27.15 18.05
N SER A 5 -69.16 26.27 18.87
CA SER A 5 -68.58 26.31 20.21
C SER A 5 -67.88 24.96 20.41
N TYR A 6 -66.75 24.95 21.13
CA TYR A 6 -66.12 23.74 21.64
C TYR A 6 -67.09 22.92 22.52
N THR A 7 -67.17 21.61 22.27
CA THR A 7 -67.64 20.64 23.25
C THR A 7 -66.67 19.46 23.32
N SER A 8 -66.13 19.26 24.51
CA SER A 8 -65.25 18.17 24.94
C SER A 8 -65.96 16.82 24.88
N VAL A 9 -65.28 15.79 24.35
CA VAL A 9 -65.70 14.39 24.46
C VAL A 9 -64.71 13.65 25.39
N PRO A 10 -65.19 12.80 26.32
CA PRO A 10 -64.38 12.27 27.41
C PRO A 10 -63.63 10.99 27.04
N ILE A 11 -62.58 10.72 27.82
CA ILE A 11 -61.83 9.46 27.84
C ILE A 11 -62.76 8.34 28.35
N GLY A 12 -62.83 7.25 27.57
CA GLY A 12 -63.47 5.99 27.95
C GLY A 12 -62.73 4.82 27.30
N THR A 13 -62.23 3.92 28.13
CA THR A 13 -61.43 2.72 27.84
C THR A 13 -62.23 1.57 27.21
N GLY A 14 -61.68 0.87 26.22
CA GLY A 14 -62.19 -0.42 25.74
C GLY A 14 -61.60 -0.78 24.38
N GLY A 15 -60.82 -1.85 24.30
CA GLY A 15 -60.01 -2.21 23.14
C GLY A 15 -60.74 -3.03 22.09
N ASP A 16 -60.36 -2.84 20.83
CA ASP A 16 -60.69 -3.71 19.71
C ASP A 16 -59.41 -4.30 19.10
N ALA A 17 -59.46 -5.62 18.93
CA ALA A 17 -58.36 -6.51 18.58
C ALA A 17 -58.01 -6.45 17.08
N VAL A 18 -56.72 -6.36 16.77
CA VAL A 18 -56.18 -6.57 15.42
C VAL A 18 -56.11 -8.08 15.16
N GLU A 19 -56.76 -8.56 14.09
CA GLU A 19 -56.78 -9.99 13.73
C GLU A 19 -55.37 -10.55 13.47
N PRO A 20 -55.03 -11.75 14.00
CA PRO A 20 -53.70 -12.34 13.86
C PRO A 20 -53.50 -12.99 12.49
N ILE A 21 -52.40 -12.59 11.82
CA ILE A 21 -51.87 -13.24 10.60
C ILE A 21 -51.83 -14.78 10.75
N PRO A 22 -52.36 -15.55 9.76
CA PRO A 22 -52.45 -17.01 9.83
C PRO A 22 -51.10 -17.68 10.14
N SER A 23 -51.13 -18.64 11.06
CA SER A 23 -49.95 -19.31 11.62
C SER A 23 -49.08 -20.03 10.57
N SER A 24 -49.65 -20.42 9.43
CA SER A 24 -48.96 -21.06 8.31
C SER A 24 -48.04 -20.10 7.55
N ALA A 25 -48.46 -18.85 7.32
CA ALA A 25 -47.66 -17.84 6.63
C ALA A 25 -46.49 -17.33 7.51
N ARG A 26 -46.70 -17.22 8.83
CA ARG A 26 -45.61 -16.94 9.78
C ARG A 26 -44.57 -18.05 9.80
N ARG A 27 -45.00 -19.31 9.79
CA ARG A 27 -44.07 -20.46 9.76
C ARG A 27 -43.26 -20.49 8.47
N ALA A 28 -43.87 -20.26 7.31
CA ALA A 28 -43.16 -20.25 6.03
C ALA A 28 -42.12 -19.10 5.94
N PHE A 29 -42.47 -17.90 6.40
CA PHE A 29 -41.55 -16.77 6.46
C PHE A 29 -40.39 -17.02 7.45
N VAL A 30 -40.70 -17.53 8.65
CA VAL A 30 -39.68 -17.86 9.66
C VAL A 30 -38.76 -18.95 9.16
N VAL A 31 -39.27 -20.01 8.53
CA VAL A 31 -38.45 -21.10 7.99
C VAL A 31 -37.56 -20.61 6.84
N THR A 32 -38.07 -19.76 5.95
CA THR A 32 -37.29 -19.21 4.82
C THR A 32 -36.23 -18.20 5.30
N ALA A 33 -36.57 -17.35 6.26
CA ALA A 33 -35.64 -16.42 6.89
C ALA A 33 -34.57 -17.16 7.69
N PHE A 34 -34.95 -18.21 8.42
CA PHE A 34 -34.03 -19.06 9.18
C PHE A 34 -33.08 -19.81 8.24
N HIS A 35 -33.59 -20.33 7.12
CA HIS A 35 -32.76 -21.02 6.15
C HIS A 35 -31.76 -20.07 5.47
N ARG A 36 -32.18 -18.85 5.06
CA ARG A 36 -31.27 -17.82 4.53
C ARG A 36 -30.25 -17.36 5.58
N CYS A 37 -30.67 -17.20 6.84
CA CYS A 37 -29.77 -16.83 7.93
C CYS A 37 -28.74 -17.94 8.19
N LEU A 38 -29.12 -19.22 8.10
CA LEU A 38 -28.20 -20.35 8.19
C LEU A 38 -27.22 -20.40 7.02
N THR A 39 -27.65 -20.11 5.79
CA THR A 39 -26.74 -20.09 4.62
C THR A 39 -25.77 -18.92 4.69
N HIS A 40 -26.21 -17.74 5.15
CA HIS A 40 -25.33 -16.59 5.39
C HIS A 40 -24.41 -16.80 6.59
N CYS A 41 -24.88 -17.43 7.67
CA CYS A 41 -24.05 -17.82 8.81
C CYS A 41 -23.04 -18.90 8.43
N ALA A 42 -23.38 -19.85 7.56
CA ALA A 42 -22.44 -20.87 7.07
C ALA A 42 -21.38 -20.27 6.14
N PHE A 43 -21.77 -19.34 5.26
CA PHE A 43 -20.84 -18.58 4.41
C PHE A 43 -19.93 -17.66 5.24
N PHE A 44 -20.48 -16.91 6.20
CA PHE A 44 -19.69 -16.14 7.16
C PHE A 44 -18.82 -17.04 8.03
N THR A 45 -19.28 -18.22 8.43
CA THR A 45 -18.48 -19.17 9.19
C THR A 45 -17.36 -19.75 8.33
N MET A 46 -17.55 -19.99 7.03
CA MET A 46 -16.47 -20.40 6.12
C MET A 46 -15.49 -19.25 5.81
N CYS A 47 -15.96 -18.02 5.61
CA CYS A 47 -15.11 -16.84 5.42
C CYS A 47 -14.34 -16.47 6.70
N ILE A 48 -15.00 -16.52 7.86
CA ILE A 48 -14.40 -16.36 9.18
C ILE A 48 -13.45 -17.52 9.41
N SER A 49 -13.82 -18.79 9.16
CA SER A 49 -12.91 -19.94 9.31
C SER A 49 -11.71 -19.86 8.38
N TYR A 50 -11.82 -19.27 7.19
CA TYR A 50 -10.68 -19.03 6.30
C TYR A 50 -9.76 -17.90 6.81
N LEU A 51 -10.35 -16.81 7.35
CA LEU A 51 -9.61 -15.74 8.05
C LEU A 51 -8.95 -16.25 9.36
N VAL A 52 -9.66 -17.08 10.10
CA VAL A 52 -9.34 -17.70 11.39
C VAL A 52 -8.26 -18.77 11.17
N VAL A 53 -8.36 -19.65 10.17
CA VAL A 53 -7.33 -20.66 9.91
C VAL A 53 -6.05 -20.08 9.28
N SER A 54 -6.14 -18.97 8.52
CA SER A 54 -4.95 -18.29 7.96
C SER A 54 -4.28 -17.29 8.90
N SER A 55 -5.03 -16.74 9.88
CA SER A 55 -4.61 -15.59 10.69
C SER A 55 -4.87 -15.73 12.19
N LEU A 56 -5.34 -16.91 12.67
CA LEU A 56 -5.61 -17.18 14.10
C LEU A 56 -4.52 -16.68 15.02
N PRO A 57 -3.24 -16.96 14.75
CA PRO A 57 -2.19 -16.60 15.68
C PRO A 57 -2.00 -15.08 15.80
N ARG A 58 -2.26 -14.34 14.71
CA ARG A 58 -2.21 -12.86 14.67
C ARG A 58 -3.40 -12.26 15.40
N LEU A 59 -4.61 -12.77 15.16
CA LEU A 59 -5.81 -12.32 15.85
C LEU A 59 -5.70 -12.60 17.35
N THR A 60 -5.21 -13.78 17.74
CA THR A 60 -4.96 -14.09 19.16
C THR A 60 -3.87 -13.20 19.75
N ALA A 61 -2.80 -12.88 19.02
CA ALA A 61 -1.77 -11.97 19.50
C ALA A 61 -2.28 -10.53 19.68
N CYS A 62 -3.20 -10.07 18.82
CA CYS A 62 -3.82 -8.75 18.95
C CYS A 62 -4.86 -8.69 20.07
N LEU A 63 -5.55 -9.79 20.37
CA LEU A 63 -6.61 -9.85 21.38
C LEU A 63 -6.09 -10.23 22.78
N ASP A 64 -4.90 -10.81 22.88
CA ASP A 64 -4.31 -11.29 24.15
C ASP A 64 -4.09 -10.16 25.16
N PHE A 65 -3.55 -9.02 24.72
CA PHE A 65 -3.35 -7.86 25.60
C PHE A 65 -4.68 -7.22 26.06
N PRO A 66 -5.66 -6.93 25.17
CA PRO A 66 -6.98 -6.46 25.58
C PRO A 66 -7.72 -7.39 26.56
N ILE A 67 -7.68 -8.70 26.33
CA ILE A 67 -8.33 -9.68 27.21
C ILE A 67 -7.63 -9.71 28.58
N SER A 68 -6.30 -9.67 28.60
CA SER A 68 -5.52 -9.60 29.83
C SER A 68 -5.78 -8.31 30.61
N LEU A 69 -6.02 -7.20 29.90
CA LEU A 69 -6.43 -5.93 30.48
C LEU A 69 -7.79 -6.03 31.18
N ILE A 70 -8.77 -6.64 30.52
CA ILE A 70 -10.11 -6.87 31.09
C ILE A 70 -10.04 -7.77 32.32
N VAL A 71 -9.34 -8.90 32.23
CA VAL A 71 -9.16 -9.84 33.34
C VAL A 71 -8.45 -9.18 34.52
N PHE A 72 -7.42 -8.39 34.24
CA PHE A 72 -6.71 -7.66 35.28
C PHE A 72 -7.62 -6.68 36.02
N PHE A 73 -8.40 -5.87 35.30
CA PHE A 73 -9.30 -4.90 35.93
C PHE A 73 -10.49 -5.54 36.66
N THR A 74 -10.92 -6.72 36.24
CA THR A 74 -12.10 -7.41 36.80
C THR A 74 -11.78 -8.39 37.92
N VAL A 75 -10.58 -9.00 37.91
CA VAL A 75 -10.22 -10.11 38.81
C VAL A 75 -8.99 -9.81 39.67
N VAL A 76 -8.02 -9.04 39.17
CA VAL A 76 -6.70 -8.88 39.82
C VAL A 76 -6.58 -7.56 40.57
N ARG A 77 -7.05 -6.45 39.98
CA ARG A 77 -7.03 -5.12 40.61
C ARG A 77 -8.00 -5.11 41.79
N GLN A 78 -7.48 -5.20 43.01
CA GLN A 78 -8.26 -4.95 44.21
C GLN A 78 -8.81 -3.51 44.19
N SER A 79 -9.92 -3.25 44.91
CA SER A 79 -10.67 -1.98 44.91
C SER A 79 -9.91 -0.74 45.41
N ALA A 80 -8.58 -0.75 45.44
CA ALA A 80 -7.74 0.35 45.87
C ALA A 80 -7.79 1.54 44.89
N PRO A 81 -7.70 2.79 45.41
CA PRO A 81 -7.57 4.00 44.60
C PRO A 81 -6.34 3.95 43.67
N LEU A 82 -6.48 4.48 42.45
CA LEU A 82 -5.46 4.42 41.40
C LEU A 82 -4.06 4.93 41.83
N PRO A 83 -3.91 6.04 42.59
CA PRO A 83 -2.60 6.52 43.00
C PRO A 83 -1.85 5.56 43.94
N GLN A 84 -2.58 4.96 44.89
CA GLN A 84 -2.05 4.02 45.85
C GLN A 84 -1.66 2.69 45.17
N TYR A 85 -2.46 2.27 44.19
CA TYR A 85 -2.14 1.16 43.31
C TYR A 85 -0.85 1.39 42.52
N VAL A 86 -0.67 2.57 41.91
CA VAL A 86 0.56 2.89 41.16
C VAL A 86 1.79 2.84 42.05
N GLU A 87 1.67 3.31 43.29
CA GLU A 87 2.76 3.23 44.26
C GLU A 87 3.11 1.78 44.62
N ASP A 88 2.12 0.94 44.92
CA ASP A 88 2.36 -0.45 45.38
C ASP A 88 2.78 -1.41 44.25
N GLU A 89 2.33 -1.17 43.01
CA GLU A 89 2.48 -2.12 41.90
C GLU A 89 3.54 -1.72 40.88
N PHE A 90 3.90 -0.45 40.81
CA PHE A 90 4.91 0.04 39.88
C PHE A 90 6.10 0.71 40.58
N LEU A 91 5.88 1.50 41.65
CA LEU A 91 6.98 2.20 42.34
C LEU A 91 7.65 1.34 43.43
N ARG A 92 6.88 0.53 44.17
CA ARG A 92 7.34 -0.41 45.20
C ARG A 92 7.15 -1.87 44.78
N TYR A 93 7.44 -2.12 43.50
CA TYR A 93 7.24 -3.41 42.85
C TYR A 93 7.82 -4.59 43.64
N SER A 94 7.01 -5.64 43.82
CA SER A 94 7.44 -6.89 44.44
C SER A 94 7.04 -8.09 43.59
N PHE A 95 8.03 -8.86 43.16
CA PHE A 95 7.85 -10.02 42.30
C PHE A 95 6.92 -11.10 42.88
N ALA A 96 6.73 -11.15 44.21
CA ALA A 96 5.88 -12.13 44.87
C ALA A 96 4.43 -11.65 45.08
N ARG A 97 4.16 -10.34 44.95
CA ARG A 97 2.87 -9.74 45.37
C ARG A 97 2.19 -8.92 44.27
N SER A 98 2.96 -8.35 43.33
CA SER A 98 2.44 -7.45 42.31
C SER A 98 1.72 -8.18 41.16
N GLY A 99 0.50 -7.77 40.83
CA GLY A 99 -0.30 -8.24 39.69
C GLY A 99 0.01 -7.57 38.35
N ALA A 100 0.73 -6.43 38.35
CA ALA A 100 1.08 -5.66 37.15
C ALA A 100 1.89 -6.44 36.09
N ASP A 101 2.60 -7.47 36.53
CA ASP A 101 3.34 -8.35 35.63
C ASP A 101 2.44 -9.03 34.59
N LEU A 102 1.19 -9.35 34.94
CA LEU A 102 0.29 -10.07 34.05
C LEU A 102 -0.02 -9.22 32.79
N LEU A 103 -0.09 -7.90 32.95
CA LEU A 103 -0.25 -6.95 31.85
C LEU A 103 1.04 -6.76 31.06
N LEU A 104 2.16 -6.55 31.74
CA LEU A 104 3.46 -6.33 31.09
C LEU A 104 3.88 -7.55 30.26
N PHE A 105 3.69 -8.76 30.80
CA PHE A 105 4.01 -9.99 30.09
C PHE A 105 3.04 -10.30 28.96
N SER A 106 1.73 -10.08 29.13
CA SER A 106 0.76 -10.26 28.04
C SER A 106 1.01 -9.26 26.92
N PHE A 107 1.43 -8.04 27.24
CA PHE A 107 1.88 -7.04 26.27
C PHE A 107 3.13 -7.50 25.51
N VAL A 108 4.20 -7.86 26.23
CA VAL A 108 5.47 -8.32 25.62
C VAL A 108 5.25 -9.58 24.78
N ARG A 109 4.44 -10.53 25.26
CA ARG A 109 4.05 -11.75 24.56
C ARG A 109 3.25 -11.46 23.30
N SER A 110 2.27 -10.56 23.37
CA SER A 110 1.49 -10.11 22.21
C SER A 110 2.40 -9.49 21.15
N VAL A 111 3.34 -8.63 21.54
CA VAL A 111 4.32 -8.01 20.63
C VAL A 111 5.24 -9.06 20.00
N VAL A 112 5.77 -10.00 20.78
CA VAL A 112 6.62 -11.07 20.27
C VAL A 112 5.85 -11.96 19.31
N LEU A 113 4.68 -12.47 19.68
CA LEU A 113 3.86 -13.33 18.82
C LEU A 113 3.46 -12.60 17.54
N PHE A 114 3.07 -11.33 17.62
CA PHE A 114 2.75 -10.50 16.44
C PHE A 114 3.95 -10.42 15.48
N ASN A 115 5.16 -10.20 15.98
CA ASN A 115 6.39 -10.15 15.18
C ASN A 115 6.84 -11.53 14.66
N LEU A 116 6.50 -12.62 15.37
CA LEU A 116 6.79 -14.00 14.95
C LEU A 116 5.82 -14.51 13.88
N PHE A 117 4.58 -14.06 13.89
CA PHE A 117 3.57 -14.37 12.88
C PHE A 117 3.56 -13.40 11.69
N ALA A 118 4.40 -12.36 11.73
CA ALA A 118 4.73 -11.55 10.57
C ALA A 118 5.48 -12.41 9.53
N TYR A 119 4.94 -12.41 8.31
CA TYR A 119 5.17 -13.36 7.22
C TYR A 119 6.64 -13.67 6.86
N ARG A 120 7.59 -12.78 7.19
CA ARG A 120 8.98 -12.85 6.69
C ARG A 120 9.97 -13.63 7.59
N ASN A 121 9.68 -13.84 8.88
CA ASN A 121 10.62 -14.54 9.79
C ASN A 121 10.61 -16.08 9.65
N GLN A 122 9.82 -16.62 8.73
CA GLN A 122 9.65 -18.07 8.57
C GLN A 122 10.67 -18.71 7.60
N THR A 123 11.36 -17.91 6.80
CA THR A 123 12.35 -18.35 5.79
C THR A 123 13.79 -18.34 6.28
N GLU A 124 14.15 -17.47 7.23
CA GLU A 124 15.52 -17.38 7.77
C GLU A 124 15.72 -18.31 8.99
N LYS A 125 16.74 -19.18 8.93
CA LYS A 125 17.05 -20.13 10.01
C LYS A 125 17.39 -19.42 11.34
N ALA A 126 18.05 -18.27 11.29
CA ALA A 126 18.42 -17.51 12.48
C ALA A 126 17.20 -16.93 13.23
N ALA A 127 16.24 -16.34 12.49
CA ALA A 127 14.98 -15.84 13.04
C ALA A 127 14.19 -16.94 13.75
N LEU A 128 14.20 -18.17 13.21
CA LEU A 128 13.58 -19.33 13.84
C LEU A 128 14.22 -19.71 15.19
N HIS A 129 15.55 -19.70 15.29
CA HIS A 129 16.23 -20.05 16.55
C HIS A 129 15.92 -19.02 17.65
N ALA A 130 15.93 -17.74 17.30
CA ALA A 130 15.50 -16.66 18.20
C ALA A 130 14.03 -16.83 18.63
N SER A 131 13.14 -17.20 17.69
CA SER A 131 11.73 -17.48 17.97
C SER A 131 11.55 -18.63 18.97
N ARG A 132 12.27 -19.75 18.76
CA ARG A 132 12.23 -20.91 19.64
C ARG A 132 12.76 -20.58 21.03
N ALA A 133 13.89 -19.88 21.10
CA ALA A 133 14.46 -19.44 22.37
C ALA A 133 13.51 -18.52 23.15
N SER A 134 12.81 -17.60 22.45
CA SER A 134 11.84 -16.70 23.07
C SER A 134 10.61 -17.43 23.62
N VAL A 135 10.03 -18.38 22.87
CA VAL A 135 8.90 -19.19 23.35
C VAL A 135 9.31 -20.08 24.53
N ILE A 136 10.48 -20.72 24.47
CA ILE A 136 11.01 -21.54 25.57
C ILE A 136 11.25 -20.68 26.80
N GLY A 137 11.85 -19.49 26.64
CA GLY A 137 12.06 -18.53 27.71
C GLY A 137 10.75 -18.09 28.38
N SER A 138 9.71 -17.81 27.60
CA SER A 138 8.37 -17.48 28.12
C SER A 138 7.75 -18.63 28.91
N LEU A 139 7.89 -19.88 28.45
CA LEU A 139 7.35 -21.06 29.16
C LEU A 139 8.10 -21.35 30.47
N LEU A 140 9.44 -21.26 30.47
CA LEU A 140 10.25 -21.45 31.67
C LEU A 140 9.95 -20.38 32.73
N PHE A 141 9.80 -19.13 32.30
CA PHE A 141 9.45 -18.04 33.19
C PHE A 141 8.04 -18.23 33.80
N LEU A 142 7.08 -18.68 33.00
CA LEU A 142 5.72 -18.96 33.47
C LEU A 142 5.69 -20.13 34.46
N ALA A 143 6.55 -21.14 34.28
CA ALA A 143 6.72 -22.24 35.24
C ALA A 143 7.31 -21.76 36.57
N VAL A 144 8.31 -20.85 36.55
CA VAL A 144 8.86 -20.21 37.76
C VAL A 144 7.82 -19.35 38.48
N LYS A 145 6.90 -18.72 37.74
CA LYS A 145 5.77 -18.02 38.35
C LYS A 145 4.73 -18.97 38.93
N PHE A 146 4.45 -20.07 38.27
CA PHE A 146 3.53 -21.09 38.77
C PHE A 146 3.97 -21.64 40.12
N SER A 147 5.28 -21.86 40.30
CA SER A 147 5.84 -22.33 41.58
C SER A 147 5.77 -21.30 42.71
N ARG A 148 5.44 -20.04 42.40
CA ARG A 148 5.38 -18.92 43.36
C ARG A 148 3.99 -18.27 43.46
N ALA A 149 3.03 -18.70 42.65
CA ALA A 149 1.71 -18.06 42.56
C ALA A 149 0.79 -18.50 43.71
N SER A 150 -0.02 -17.57 44.21
CA SER A 150 -1.08 -17.88 45.17
C SER A 150 -2.18 -18.72 44.50
N HIS A 151 -2.91 -19.53 45.29
CA HIS A 151 -4.01 -20.38 44.79
C HIS A 151 -5.07 -19.64 43.97
N ARG A 152 -5.21 -18.31 44.13
CA ARG A 152 -6.15 -17.47 43.39
C ARG A 152 -5.74 -17.20 41.93
N LEU A 153 -4.44 -17.24 41.63
CA LEU A 153 -3.90 -16.95 40.29
C LEU A 153 -3.58 -18.24 39.50
N LEU A 154 -3.63 -19.39 40.16
CA LEU A 154 -3.34 -20.70 39.57
C LEU A 154 -4.21 -21.03 38.33
N PRO A 155 -5.53 -20.77 38.31
CA PRO A 155 -6.38 -21.07 37.13
C PRO A 155 -6.05 -20.21 35.91
N LEU A 156 -5.66 -18.94 36.14
CA LEU A 156 -5.29 -18.02 35.07
C LEU A 156 -3.93 -18.37 34.47
N LEU A 157 -2.96 -18.73 35.33
CA LEU A 157 -1.62 -19.12 34.90
C LEU A 157 -1.61 -20.49 34.20
N THR A 158 -2.40 -21.46 34.67
CA THR A 158 -2.58 -22.75 33.98
C THR A 158 -3.16 -22.56 32.59
N THR A 159 -4.22 -21.75 32.45
CA THR A 159 -4.86 -21.44 31.17
C THR A 159 -3.89 -20.73 30.21
N GLY A 160 -3.14 -19.72 30.68
CA GLY A 160 -2.15 -19.01 29.88
C GLY A 160 -0.98 -19.90 29.41
N THR A 161 -0.58 -20.86 30.24
CA THR A 161 0.46 -21.84 29.88
C THR A 161 -0.05 -22.79 28.80
N ALA A 162 -1.25 -23.34 28.97
CA ALA A 162 -1.88 -24.24 28.01
C ALA A 162 -2.07 -23.57 26.63
N MET A 163 -2.52 -22.31 26.62
CA MET A 163 -2.64 -21.53 25.38
C MET A 163 -1.29 -21.30 24.69
N SER A 164 -0.23 -21.01 25.45
CA SER A 164 1.11 -20.78 24.89
C SER A 164 1.69 -22.06 24.26
N VAL A 165 1.48 -23.21 24.90
CA VAL A 165 1.87 -24.52 24.35
C VAL A 165 1.08 -24.85 23.07
N ALA A 166 -0.24 -24.64 23.08
CA ALA A 166 -1.09 -24.86 21.91
C ALA A 166 -0.68 -23.97 20.72
N GLN A 167 -0.34 -22.70 20.98
CA GLN A 167 0.15 -21.77 19.95
C GLN A 167 1.49 -22.22 19.36
N PHE A 168 2.42 -22.74 20.17
CA PHE A 168 3.69 -23.30 19.70
C PHE A 168 3.49 -24.54 18.81
N LEU A 169 2.61 -25.45 19.22
CA LEU A 169 2.27 -26.64 18.44
C LEU A 169 1.61 -26.25 17.10
N ALA A 170 0.66 -25.31 17.10
CA ALA A 170 0.03 -24.81 15.88
C ALA A 170 1.06 -24.18 14.93
N PHE A 171 2.00 -23.37 15.44
CA PHE A 171 3.09 -22.81 14.63
C PHE A 171 3.95 -23.90 13.96
N THR A 172 4.37 -24.92 14.71
CA THR A 172 5.22 -25.99 14.16
C THR A 172 4.50 -26.83 13.11
N LEU A 173 3.20 -27.08 13.29
CA LEU A 173 2.36 -27.80 12.32
C LEU A 173 2.11 -26.99 11.05
N ILE A 174 1.72 -25.71 11.16
CA ILE A 174 1.49 -24.82 10.01
C ILE A 174 2.79 -24.65 9.20
N ARG A 175 3.92 -24.47 9.88
CA ARG A 175 5.22 -24.37 9.23
C ARG A 175 5.61 -25.66 8.51
N ARG A 176 5.45 -26.83 9.15
CA ARG A 176 5.73 -28.13 8.51
C ARG A 176 4.89 -28.30 7.24
N ARG A 177 3.59 -28.00 7.29
CA ARG A 177 2.69 -28.05 6.11
C ARG A 177 3.10 -27.08 4.99
N ARG A 178 3.60 -25.89 5.32
CA ARG A 178 4.04 -24.91 4.30
C ARG A 178 5.42 -25.20 3.70
N ILE A 179 6.32 -25.85 4.43
CA ILE A 179 7.62 -26.32 3.90
C ILE A 179 7.42 -27.56 3.00
N THR A 180 6.42 -28.39 3.31
CA THR A 180 6.07 -29.60 2.53
C THR A 180 5.07 -29.35 1.41
N ALA A 181 4.36 -28.21 1.42
CA ALA A 181 3.67 -27.72 0.24
C ALA A 181 4.72 -27.57 -0.87
N PRO A 182 4.54 -28.19 -2.05
CA PRO A 182 5.50 -28.05 -3.13
C PRO A 182 5.68 -26.55 -3.37
N ARG A 183 6.93 -26.07 -3.43
CA ARG A 183 7.20 -24.86 -4.21
C ARG A 183 6.49 -25.10 -5.53
N TYR A 184 5.56 -24.23 -5.90
CA TYR A 184 4.95 -24.30 -7.22
C TYR A 184 6.13 -24.33 -8.18
N LYS A 185 6.40 -25.50 -8.76
CA LYS A 185 7.38 -25.61 -9.84
C LYS A 185 6.81 -24.67 -10.87
N SER A 186 7.52 -23.58 -11.15
CA SER A 186 7.26 -22.78 -12.33
C SER A 186 7.13 -23.77 -13.48
N SER A 187 5.92 -23.97 -13.99
CA SER A 187 5.74 -24.69 -15.24
C SER A 187 6.23 -23.74 -16.33
N THR A 188 7.55 -23.63 -16.46
CA THR A 188 8.22 -23.07 -17.63
C THR A 188 8.20 -24.06 -18.79
N SER A 189 7.40 -25.13 -18.72
CA SER A 189 7.20 -26.08 -19.80
C SER A 189 5.76 -26.04 -20.30
N GLY A 190 5.52 -25.18 -21.30
CA GLY A 190 4.36 -25.29 -22.18
C GLY A 190 3.29 -24.22 -21.96
N LEU A 191 3.58 -22.97 -22.35
CA LEU A 191 2.66 -21.99 -22.98
C LEU A 191 3.19 -20.55 -22.77
N SER A 192 4.23 -20.19 -23.51
CA SER A 192 4.45 -18.80 -23.97
C SER A 192 5.51 -18.79 -25.09
N ARG A 193 5.19 -19.48 -26.18
CA ARG A 193 5.71 -19.09 -27.50
C ARG A 193 5.04 -17.75 -27.82
N GLY A 194 5.81 -16.67 -27.85
CA GLY A 194 5.40 -15.40 -28.44
C GLY A 194 5.54 -14.15 -27.57
N VAL A 195 6.70 -13.90 -26.97
CA VAL A 195 7.48 -12.64 -27.07
C VAL A 195 8.91 -13.05 -26.73
N GLY A 196 9.85 -12.84 -27.65
CA GLY A 196 11.24 -13.27 -27.46
C GLY A 196 11.91 -12.51 -26.33
N TYR A 197 12.29 -13.20 -25.25
CA TYR A 197 13.45 -12.81 -24.47
C TYR A 197 14.68 -13.15 -25.32
N GLU A 198 15.12 -12.22 -26.15
CA GLU A 198 16.49 -12.27 -26.69
C GLU A 198 17.45 -12.25 -25.49
N GLN A 199 18.46 -13.12 -25.55
CA GLN A 199 19.46 -13.29 -24.51
C GLN A 199 20.06 -11.93 -24.12
N LEU A 200 19.99 -11.57 -22.84
CA LEU A 200 20.73 -10.44 -22.29
C LEU A 200 22.22 -10.60 -22.65
N PRO A 201 22.90 -9.57 -23.21
CA PRO A 201 24.30 -9.70 -23.60
C PRO A 201 25.23 -9.82 -22.38
N ASP A 202 26.31 -10.59 -22.55
CA ASP A 202 27.47 -10.92 -21.70
C ASP A 202 27.68 -10.25 -20.32
N GLU A 203 28.32 -11.02 -19.42
CA GLU A 203 28.69 -10.72 -18.02
C GLU A 203 29.44 -9.39 -17.77
N ALA A 204 29.85 -8.65 -18.81
CA ALA A 204 30.49 -7.34 -18.72
C ALA A 204 29.55 -6.16 -19.05
N SER A 205 28.26 -6.41 -19.26
CA SER A 205 27.26 -5.39 -19.59
C SER A 205 27.00 -4.44 -18.40
N PRO A 206 26.73 -3.13 -18.60
CA PRO A 206 26.33 -2.19 -17.55
C PRO A 206 25.20 -2.71 -16.64
N PHE A 207 24.37 -3.62 -17.14
CA PHE A 207 23.31 -4.28 -16.38
C PHE A 207 23.82 -5.17 -15.24
N SER A 208 24.95 -5.85 -15.41
CA SER A 208 25.54 -6.73 -14.39
C SER A 208 25.94 -5.94 -13.15
N ALA A 209 26.65 -4.83 -13.34
CA ALA A 209 27.05 -3.92 -12.27
C ALA A 209 25.86 -3.34 -11.50
N VAL A 210 24.77 -3.01 -12.19
CA VAL A 210 23.53 -2.50 -11.56
C VAL A 210 22.84 -3.60 -10.75
N VAL A 211 22.76 -4.83 -11.27
CA VAL A 211 22.18 -5.97 -10.55
C VAL A 211 23.01 -6.31 -9.31
N ASP A 212 24.33 -6.23 -9.39
CA ASP A 212 25.21 -6.48 -8.25
C ASP A 212 25.08 -5.41 -7.15
N ASP A 213 24.95 -4.14 -7.55
CA ASP A 213 24.77 -3.05 -6.59
C ASP A 213 23.38 -3.07 -5.92
N LEU A 214 22.31 -3.19 -6.71
CA LEU A 214 20.93 -3.11 -6.21
C LEU A 214 20.42 -4.43 -5.63
N GLY A 215 21.05 -5.55 -6.01
CA GLY A 215 20.66 -6.91 -5.68
C GLY A 215 19.79 -7.57 -6.74
N PRO A 216 19.54 -8.89 -6.62
CA PRO A 216 18.90 -9.70 -7.66
C PRO A 216 17.50 -9.26 -8.06
N ALA A 217 16.78 -8.55 -7.19
CA ALA A 217 15.46 -7.99 -7.47
C ALA A 217 15.47 -6.93 -8.60
N ALA A 218 16.63 -6.34 -8.91
CA ALA A 218 16.77 -5.41 -10.03
C ALA A 218 16.51 -6.07 -11.40
N GLN A 219 16.75 -7.38 -11.52
CA GLN A 219 16.52 -8.12 -12.77
C GLN A 219 15.06 -8.08 -13.21
N ASP A 220 14.12 -8.08 -12.26
CA ASP A 220 12.70 -8.00 -12.58
C ASP A 220 12.30 -6.63 -13.15
N LEU A 221 13.13 -5.60 -13.01
CA LEU A 221 12.83 -4.22 -13.45
C LEU A 221 13.61 -3.81 -14.71
N LEU A 222 14.57 -4.63 -15.13
CA LEU A 222 15.35 -4.37 -16.33
C LEU A 222 14.52 -4.68 -17.58
N GLU A 223 14.62 -3.80 -18.56
CA GLU A 223 14.11 -4.02 -19.92
C GLU A 223 15.29 -4.02 -20.91
N VAL A 224 15.09 -4.57 -22.10
CA VAL A 224 16.17 -4.81 -23.09
C VAL A 224 16.90 -3.52 -23.49
N ASP A 225 16.19 -2.40 -23.50
CA ASP A 225 16.64 -1.05 -23.86
C ASP A 225 16.82 -0.14 -22.64
N SER A 226 16.93 -0.71 -21.43
CA SER A 226 17.30 0.03 -20.23
C SER A 226 18.68 0.68 -20.40
N GLN A 227 18.81 1.94 -20.00
CA GLN A 227 20.06 2.71 -20.06
C GLN A 227 20.25 3.52 -18.78
N PHE A 228 21.48 3.97 -18.55
CA PHE A 228 21.86 4.75 -17.37
C PHE A 228 22.63 6.00 -17.80
N MET A 229 22.37 7.12 -17.13
CA MET A 229 23.13 8.35 -17.28
C MET A 229 23.46 8.92 -15.90
N GLU A 230 24.56 9.65 -15.80
CA GLU A 230 24.93 10.36 -14.58
C GLU A 230 24.35 11.78 -14.60
N VAL A 231 23.52 12.12 -13.61
CA VAL A 231 23.02 13.47 -13.36
C VAL A 231 23.27 13.82 -11.90
N ASP A 232 24.01 14.89 -11.63
CA ASP A 232 24.41 15.31 -10.28
C ASP A 232 25.03 14.17 -9.44
N ARG A 233 25.87 13.33 -10.05
CA ARG A 233 26.46 12.13 -9.39
C ARG A 233 25.41 11.15 -8.88
N LEU A 234 24.30 11.05 -9.60
CA LEU A 234 23.29 10.02 -9.43
C LEU A 234 23.20 9.27 -10.75
N SER A 235 23.24 7.95 -10.67
CA SER A 235 22.92 7.08 -11.79
C SER A 235 21.41 7.06 -11.97
N ILE A 236 20.97 7.57 -13.11
CA ILE A 236 19.57 7.69 -13.49
C ILE A 236 19.26 6.64 -14.54
N HIS A 237 18.41 5.68 -14.18
CA HIS A 237 17.88 4.71 -15.12
C HIS A 237 16.84 5.38 -16.02
N TYR A 238 16.94 5.12 -17.32
CA TYR A 238 16.00 5.58 -18.31
C TYR A 238 15.85 4.60 -19.45
N ARG A 239 14.79 4.79 -20.23
CA ARG A 239 14.58 4.17 -21.53
C ARG A 239 14.29 5.27 -22.54
N ILE A 240 14.72 5.05 -23.77
CA ILE A 240 14.40 5.93 -24.88
C ILE A 240 14.19 5.12 -26.15
N HIS A 241 13.09 5.40 -26.84
CA HIS A 241 12.88 5.00 -28.22
C HIS A 241 12.89 6.26 -29.10
N ARG A 242 13.81 6.36 -30.06
CA ARG A 242 13.84 7.47 -31.01
C ARG A 242 13.03 7.12 -32.26
N HIS A 243 12.00 7.91 -32.54
CA HIS A 243 11.22 7.76 -33.76
C HIS A 243 11.97 8.37 -34.95
N ALA A 244 12.10 7.63 -36.05
CA ALA A 244 12.95 8.02 -37.17
C ALA A 244 12.49 9.31 -37.89
N SER A 245 11.18 9.54 -37.96
CA SER A 245 10.59 10.63 -38.76
C SER A 245 9.71 11.61 -37.99
N SER A 246 9.49 11.41 -36.69
CA SER A 246 8.57 12.24 -35.89
C SER A 246 9.37 13.13 -34.98
N SER A 247 9.12 14.44 -35.02
CA SER A 247 9.67 15.40 -34.07
C SER A 247 8.91 15.42 -32.75
N GLN A 248 7.80 14.68 -32.65
CA GLN A 248 7.01 14.58 -31.43
C GLN A 248 7.79 13.77 -30.39
N VAL A 249 7.92 14.33 -29.19
CA VAL A 249 8.51 13.63 -28.04
C VAL A 249 7.47 13.48 -26.94
N ILE A 250 7.36 12.29 -26.37
CA ILE A 250 6.53 11.97 -25.20
C ILE A 250 7.47 11.58 -24.05
N CYS A 251 7.44 12.35 -22.97
CA CYS A 251 8.13 12.08 -21.72
C CYS A 251 7.15 11.51 -20.69
N LEU A 252 7.36 10.26 -20.28
CA LEU A 252 6.50 9.51 -19.38
C LEU A 252 7.01 9.62 -17.93
N LEU A 253 6.19 10.18 -17.04
CA LEU A 253 6.55 10.47 -15.66
C LEU A 253 5.79 9.54 -14.70
N HIS A 254 6.49 8.58 -14.09
CA HIS A 254 5.88 7.57 -13.25
C HIS A 254 5.31 8.13 -11.93
N GLY A 255 4.36 7.38 -11.33
CA GLY A 255 3.79 7.66 -10.00
C GLY A 255 4.63 7.16 -8.83
N PHE A 256 4.14 7.36 -7.60
CA PHE A 256 4.80 6.87 -6.39
C PHE A 256 4.77 5.34 -6.33
N GLY A 257 5.91 4.72 -6.06
CA GLY A 257 6.07 3.26 -6.01
C GLY A 257 6.18 2.59 -7.38
N GLY A 258 6.00 3.34 -8.47
CA GLY A 258 6.27 2.89 -9.82
C GLY A 258 7.71 3.16 -10.25
N GLY A 259 7.92 3.04 -11.56
CA GLY A 259 9.16 3.36 -12.25
C GLY A 259 8.92 3.30 -13.77
N VAL A 260 9.99 3.26 -14.55
CA VAL A 260 9.95 3.07 -16.00
C VAL A 260 9.08 1.86 -16.41
N PHE A 261 9.18 0.77 -15.66
CA PHE A 261 8.41 -0.47 -15.90
C PHE A 261 6.89 -0.26 -15.93
N ALA A 262 6.36 0.79 -15.28
CA ALA A 262 4.92 1.06 -15.23
C ALA A 262 4.34 1.48 -16.59
N TRP A 263 5.21 1.76 -17.58
CA TRP A 263 4.83 2.17 -18.92
C TRP A 263 4.96 1.07 -19.97
N ARG A 264 5.43 -0.12 -19.59
CA ARG A 264 5.75 -1.22 -20.53
C ARG A 264 4.59 -1.62 -21.45
N GLN A 265 3.35 -1.59 -20.95
CA GLN A 265 2.14 -1.97 -21.71
C GLN A 265 1.78 -0.97 -22.82
N VAL A 266 2.28 0.26 -22.74
CA VAL A 266 1.96 1.35 -23.68
C VAL A 266 3.18 1.83 -24.46
N TRP A 267 4.39 1.37 -24.08
CA TRP A 267 5.67 1.76 -24.67
C TRP A 267 5.65 1.62 -26.19
N SER A 268 5.40 0.42 -26.71
CA SER A 268 5.39 0.14 -28.15
C SER A 268 4.41 1.02 -28.91
N ALA A 269 3.20 1.20 -28.38
CA ALA A 269 2.14 1.94 -29.06
C ALA A 269 2.41 3.46 -29.11
N PHE A 270 3.16 4.00 -28.14
CA PHE A 270 3.66 5.37 -28.21
C PHE A 270 4.90 5.50 -29.09
N SER A 271 5.76 4.48 -29.11
CA SER A 271 6.93 4.42 -30.01
C SER A 271 6.56 4.42 -31.49
N GLU A 272 5.34 4.02 -31.86
CA GLU A 272 4.83 4.10 -33.23
C GLU A 272 4.53 5.53 -33.71
N ILE A 273 4.38 6.50 -32.80
CA ILE A 273 3.92 7.85 -33.15
C ILE A 273 4.88 8.97 -32.71
N ALA A 274 5.79 8.67 -31.79
CA ALA A 274 6.67 9.67 -31.18
C ALA A 274 7.98 9.05 -30.69
N THR A 275 8.98 9.90 -30.50
CA THR A 275 10.10 9.57 -29.62
C THR A 275 9.56 9.45 -28.20
N VAL A 276 9.83 8.34 -27.52
CA VAL A 276 9.33 8.08 -26.16
C VAL A 276 10.50 8.01 -25.20
N VAL A 277 10.40 8.73 -24.08
CA VAL A 277 11.38 8.70 -23.00
C VAL A 277 10.68 8.47 -21.67
N ALA A 278 11.25 7.61 -20.84
CA ALA A 278 10.86 7.45 -19.44
C ALA A 278 12.13 7.31 -18.60
N PHE A 279 12.11 7.78 -17.36
CA PHE A 279 13.22 7.62 -16.43
C PHE A 279 12.71 7.44 -15.01
N ASP A 280 13.54 6.79 -14.20
CA ASP A 280 13.28 6.60 -12.77
C ASP A 280 13.81 7.79 -11.98
N ARG A 281 12.96 8.41 -11.17
CA ARG A 281 13.41 9.42 -10.21
C ARG A 281 14.22 8.75 -9.08
N PRO A 282 15.13 9.48 -8.40
CA PRO A 282 15.88 8.95 -7.25
C PRO A 282 14.97 8.28 -6.22
N GLY A 283 15.39 7.11 -5.74
CA GLY A 283 14.59 6.27 -4.83
C GLY A 283 13.65 5.27 -5.50
N PHE A 284 13.33 5.45 -6.79
CA PHE A 284 12.44 4.60 -7.56
C PHE A 284 13.19 3.76 -8.59
N GLY A 285 12.54 2.67 -9.03
CA GLY A 285 13.04 1.74 -10.04
C GLY A 285 14.54 1.42 -9.92
N LEU A 286 15.32 1.64 -10.96
CA LEU A 286 16.75 1.32 -10.97
C LEU A 286 17.67 2.52 -10.73
N SER A 287 17.12 3.71 -10.48
CA SER A 287 17.90 4.91 -10.19
C SER A 287 18.50 4.89 -8.78
N SER A 288 19.56 5.71 -8.60
CA SER A 288 20.26 5.88 -7.34
C SER A 288 19.36 6.22 -6.15
N ARG A 289 19.79 5.77 -4.96
CA ARG A 289 19.08 5.91 -3.69
C ARG A 289 19.98 6.56 -2.63
N PRO A 290 20.37 7.84 -2.81
CA PRO A 290 21.28 8.52 -1.91
C PRO A 290 20.75 8.54 -0.47
N PHE A 291 21.57 8.21 0.52
CA PHE A 291 21.20 8.21 1.93
C PHE A 291 22.39 8.57 2.81
N GLY A 292 22.16 8.91 4.08
CA GLY A 292 23.22 9.24 5.02
C GLY A 292 24.09 10.42 4.52
N ASN A 293 25.41 10.28 4.59
CA ASN A 293 26.35 11.36 4.24
C ASN A 293 26.28 11.79 2.77
N ASP A 294 26.00 10.86 1.84
CA ASP A 294 25.84 11.20 0.42
C ASP A 294 24.61 12.09 0.19
N LEU A 295 23.51 11.83 0.91
CA LEU A 295 22.35 12.71 0.89
C LEU A 295 22.65 14.09 1.50
N GLN A 296 23.32 14.12 2.65
CA GLN A 296 23.62 15.37 3.38
C GLN A 296 24.63 16.26 2.65
N ALA A 297 25.48 15.71 1.80
CA ALA A 297 26.43 16.47 0.99
C ALA A 297 25.75 17.27 -0.13
N ARG A 298 24.45 17.08 -0.38
CA ARG A 298 23.72 17.67 -1.51
C ARG A 298 22.99 18.94 -1.10
N LYS A 299 23.05 19.95 -1.98
CA LYS A 299 22.37 21.24 -1.76
C LYS A 299 20.85 21.13 -1.79
N VAL A 300 20.33 20.31 -2.71
CA VAL A 300 18.90 20.07 -2.87
C VAL A 300 18.67 18.58 -2.64
N ASN A 301 17.65 18.25 -1.84
CA ASN A 301 17.33 16.86 -1.55
C ASN A 301 16.81 16.18 -2.84
N PRO A 302 17.46 15.09 -3.32
CA PRO A 302 17.07 14.41 -4.56
C PRO A 302 15.66 13.80 -4.55
N TYR A 303 15.05 13.66 -3.38
CA TYR A 303 13.70 13.15 -3.20
C TYR A 303 12.62 14.24 -3.21
N SER A 304 13.03 15.52 -3.27
CA SER A 304 12.10 16.66 -3.34
C SER A 304 11.54 16.82 -4.76
N PHE A 305 10.34 17.40 -4.85
CA PHE A 305 9.76 17.73 -6.15
C PHE A 305 10.53 18.81 -6.91
N GLN A 306 11.12 19.77 -6.20
CA GLN A 306 11.99 20.76 -6.82
C GLN A 306 13.15 20.10 -7.57
N TYR A 307 13.77 19.09 -6.96
CA TYR A 307 14.81 18.31 -7.62
C TYR A 307 14.26 17.50 -8.79
N ALA A 308 13.06 16.92 -8.66
CA ALA A 308 12.45 16.17 -9.75
C ALA A 308 12.25 17.02 -11.02
N VAL A 309 11.93 18.32 -10.88
CA VAL A 309 11.84 19.27 -12.01
C VAL A 309 13.20 19.46 -12.67
N THR A 310 14.23 19.81 -11.89
CA THR A 310 15.58 20.06 -12.42
C THR A 310 16.19 18.80 -13.04
N LEU A 311 15.95 17.64 -12.42
CA LEU A 311 16.35 16.34 -12.94
C LEU A 311 15.68 16.06 -14.30
N THR A 312 14.37 16.29 -14.41
CA THR A 312 13.65 16.07 -15.67
C THR A 312 14.24 16.91 -16.80
N GLN A 313 14.50 18.19 -16.53
CA GLN A 313 15.13 19.09 -17.49
C GLN A 313 16.54 18.61 -17.87
N ALA A 314 17.35 18.19 -16.89
CA ALA A 314 18.70 17.68 -17.13
C ALA A 314 18.70 16.38 -17.94
N VAL A 315 17.79 15.45 -17.67
CA VAL A 315 17.64 14.19 -18.43
C VAL A 315 17.31 14.51 -19.89
N LEU A 316 16.33 15.38 -20.15
CA LEU A 316 15.96 15.76 -21.51
C LEU A 316 17.10 16.49 -22.23
N ALA A 317 17.81 17.41 -21.56
CA ALA A 317 18.96 18.10 -22.12
C ALA A 317 20.10 17.13 -22.51
N ASN A 318 20.41 16.15 -21.66
CA ASN A 318 21.41 15.11 -21.99
C ASN A 318 21.00 14.25 -23.19
N LEU A 319 19.69 14.12 -23.45
CA LEU A 319 19.16 13.41 -24.60
C LEU A 319 18.98 14.30 -25.84
N GLY A 320 19.29 15.60 -25.75
CA GLY A 320 19.09 16.57 -26.82
C GLY A 320 17.60 16.78 -27.15
N ILE A 321 16.73 16.76 -26.13
CA ILE A 321 15.30 16.99 -26.27
C ILE A 321 14.97 18.39 -25.73
N ASP A 322 14.64 19.30 -26.64
CA ASP A 322 14.35 20.70 -26.32
C ASP A 322 12.86 20.97 -26.04
N ARG A 323 11.98 20.05 -26.48
CA ARG A 323 10.52 20.17 -26.35
C ARG A 323 9.85 18.81 -26.27
N ALA A 324 8.94 18.63 -25.33
CA ALA A 324 8.23 17.37 -25.12
C ALA A 324 6.77 17.56 -24.63
N VAL A 325 5.97 16.52 -24.83
CA VAL A 325 4.71 16.31 -24.14
C VAL A 325 4.99 15.49 -22.89
N PHE A 326 4.53 15.95 -21.73
CA PHE A 326 4.73 15.22 -20.47
C PHE A 326 3.46 14.48 -20.06
N ILE A 327 3.50 13.15 -20.06
CA ILE A 327 2.39 12.31 -19.59
C ILE A 327 2.75 11.77 -18.22
N GLY A 328 2.09 12.29 -17.18
CA GLY A 328 2.37 11.97 -15.80
C GLY A 328 1.27 11.15 -15.15
N HIS A 329 1.65 10.10 -14.43
CA HIS A 329 0.74 9.31 -13.60
C HIS A 329 0.87 9.65 -12.12
N CYS A 330 -0.25 9.90 -11.43
CA CYS A 330 -0.28 10.17 -9.99
C CYS A 330 0.68 11.31 -9.60
N THR A 331 1.75 11.07 -8.82
CA THR A 331 2.79 12.09 -8.52
C THR A 331 3.53 12.59 -9.76
N GLY A 332 3.61 11.78 -10.81
CA GLY A 332 4.10 12.21 -12.12
C GLY A 332 3.20 13.26 -12.77
N ALA A 333 1.89 13.24 -12.52
CA ALA A 333 0.96 14.26 -13.00
C ALA A 333 1.24 15.61 -12.30
N SER A 334 1.46 15.59 -10.98
CA SER A 334 1.87 16.78 -10.24
C SER A 334 3.20 17.33 -10.76
N LEU A 335 4.17 16.46 -11.07
CA LEU A 335 5.44 16.87 -11.68
C LEU A 335 5.24 17.49 -13.07
N ALA A 336 4.37 16.92 -13.92
CA ALA A 336 4.04 17.50 -15.21
C ALA A 336 3.43 18.91 -15.08
N MET A 337 2.53 19.11 -14.11
CA MET A 337 1.98 20.43 -13.80
C MET A 337 3.08 21.40 -13.37
N THR A 338 3.95 21.00 -12.44
CA THR A 338 5.05 21.86 -11.98
C THR A 338 5.99 22.22 -13.13
N LEU A 339 6.34 21.26 -13.99
CA LEU A 339 7.12 21.52 -15.20
C LEU A 339 6.44 22.56 -16.10
N ALA A 340 5.13 22.43 -16.32
CA ALA A 340 4.36 23.37 -17.13
C ALA A 340 4.25 24.79 -16.55
N MET A 341 4.40 24.95 -15.24
CA MET A 341 4.37 26.25 -14.56
C MET A 341 5.75 26.88 -14.42
N GLU A 342 6.80 26.08 -14.19
CA GLU A 342 8.12 26.56 -13.75
C GLU A 342 9.21 26.43 -14.81
N SER A 343 9.01 25.61 -15.84
CA SER A 343 10.00 25.46 -16.91
C SER A 343 9.86 26.54 -17.98
N HIS A 344 10.88 26.64 -18.83
CA HIS A 344 10.80 27.45 -20.04
C HIS A 344 9.56 27.06 -20.87
N PRO A 345 8.72 28.03 -21.30
CA PRO A 345 7.51 27.73 -22.08
C PRO A 345 7.78 26.92 -23.36
N SER A 346 9.00 27.00 -23.92
CA SER A 346 9.42 26.22 -25.08
C SER A 346 9.58 24.73 -24.80
N LEU A 347 9.88 24.32 -23.56
CA LEU A 347 10.10 22.92 -23.19
C LEU A 347 8.80 22.11 -23.19
N VAL A 348 7.70 22.72 -22.74
CA VAL A 348 6.45 22.01 -22.49
C VAL A 348 5.47 22.25 -23.65
N GLN A 349 5.31 21.24 -24.51
CA GLN A 349 4.35 21.29 -25.60
C GLN A 349 2.91 21.13 -25.10
N ALA A 350 2.68 20.12 -24.26
CA ALA A 350 1.40 19.80 -23.66
C ALA A 350 1.64 18.86 -22.46
N ILE A 351 0.63 18.69 -21.61
CA ILE A 351 0.71 17.76 -20.47
C ILE A 351 -0.51 16.83 -20.40
N GLY A 352 -0.28 15.58 -20.00
CA GLY A 352 -1.29 14.58 -19.70
C GLY A 352 -1.27 14.21 -18.23
N LEU A 353 -2.40 14.38 -17.56
CA LEU A 353 -2.56 14.21 -16.12
C LEU A 353 -3.39 12.95 -15.86
N VAL A 354 -2.69 11.84 -15.62
CA VAL A 354 -3.28 10.52 -15.45
C VAL A 354 -3.48 10.23 -13.97
N SER A 355 -4.75 10.11 -13.54
CA SER A 355 -5.12 9.84 -12.15
C SER A 355 -4.46 10.81 -11.15
N PHE A 356 -4.52 12.11 -11.46
CA PHE A 356 -3.92 13.16 -10.66
C PHE A 356 -4.47 13.17 -9.23
N THR A 357 -3.58 13.45 -8.27
CA THR A 357 -3.90 13.60 -6.85
C THR A 357 -3.12 14.79 -6.29
N GLU A 358 -3.81 15.64 -5.53
CA GLU A 358 -3.26 16.88 -4.97
C GLU A 358 -2.32 16.60 -3.78
N SER A 359 -2.69 15.62 -2.95
CA SER A 359 -1.89 15.22 -1.79
C SER A 359 -1.49 13.76 -1.88
N THR A 360 -0.18 13.52 -1.87
CA THR A 360 0.40 12.18 -1.65
C THR A 360 1.02 12.06 -0.26
N THR A 361 0.72 13.02 0.62
CA THR A 361 1.24 12.99 1.98
C THR A 361 0.62 11.81 2.74
N MET A 362 1.48 11.06 3.42
CA MET A 362 1.00 9.97 4.26
C MET A 362 0.21 10.52 5.45
N PRO A 363 -0.79 9.77 5.97
CA PRO A 363 -1.52 10.15 7.18
C PRO A 363 -0.57 10.51 8.33
N ALA A 364 -0.95 11.47 9.17
CA ALA A 364 -0.09 11.99 10.25
C ALA A 364 0.45 10.88 11.18
N PHE A 365 -0.35 9.86 11.47
CA PHE A 365 0.08 8.71 12.28
C PHE A 365 1.16 7.87 11.58
N VAL A 366 1.09 7.73 10.26
CA VAL A 366 2.12 7.01 9.48
C VAL A 366 3.41 7.82 9.48
N ARG A 367 3.31 9.14 9.24
CA ARG A 367 4.46 10.05 9.29
C ARG A 367 5.14 10.05 10.66
N SER A 368 4.37 10.01 11.76
CA SER A 368 4.95 9.97 13.10
C SER A 368 5.70 8.66 13.38
N MET A 369 5.27 7.53 12.79
CA MET A 369 5.99 6.27 12.92
C MET A 369 7.40 6.32 12.32
N PHE A 370 7.59 7.01 11.19
CA PHE A 370 8.91 7.21 10.57
C PHE A 370 9.90 8.00 11.45
N ARG A 371 9.43 8.70 12.49
CA ARG A 371 10.29 9.42 13.45
C ARG A 371 11.01 8.52 14.45
N THR A 372 10.61 7.26 14.57
CA THR A 372 11.21 6.31 15.53
C THR A 372 11.78 5.10 14.81
N LYS A 373 12.88 4.52 15.31
CA LYS A 373 13.47 3.31 14.72
C LYS A 373 12.48 2.14 14.67
N LEU A 374 11.74 1.92 15.76
CA LEU A 374 10.75 0.86 15.85
C LEU A 374 9.54 1.10 14.93
N GLY A 375 8.95 2.29 14.97
CA GLY A 375 7.82 2.64 14.09
C GLY A 375 8.19 2.55 12.61
N LYS A 376 9.38 3.03 12.24
CA LYS A 376 9.95 2.89 10.89
C LYS A 376 10.09 1.42 10.48
N ALA A 377 10.65 0.56 11.34
CA ALA A 377 10.77 -0.87 11.05
C ALA A 377 9.40 -1.53 10.84
N VAL A 378 8.41 -1.20 11.69
CA VAL A 378 7.04 -1.72 11.58
C VAL A 378 6.40 -1.28 10.27
N ILE A 379 6.43 0.02 9.93
CA ILE A 379 5.76 0.51 8.73
C ILE A 379 6.42 -0.01 7.45
N ILE A 380 7.76 -0.08 7.39
CA ILE A 380 8.49 -0.65 6.25
C ILE A 380 8.08 -2.11 6.03
N GLN A 381 7.97 -2.88 7.10
CA GLN A 381 7.57 -4.27 7.00
C GLN A 381 6.11 -4.40 6.55
N LEU A 382 5.21 -3.54 7.03
CA LEU A 382 3.82 -3.49 6.57
C LEU A 382 3.71 -3.09 5.11
N VAL A 383 4.50 -2.13 4.62
CA VAL A 383 4.52 -1.75 3.20
C VAL A 383 4.94 -2.92 2.34
N ARG A 384 6.02 -3.62 2.71
CA ARG A 384 6.54 -4.78 1.97
C ARG A 384 5.61 -5.99 1.92
N THR A 385 4.69 -6.13 2.86
CA THR A 385 3.88 -7.35 3.00
C THR A 385 2.40 -7.14 2.70
N GLU A 386 1.82 -6.02 3.12
CA GLU A 386 0.38 -5.81 3.11
C GLU A 386 0.00 -4.49 2.43
N LEU A 387 0.55 -3.35 2.86
CA LEU A 387 0.05 -2.04 2.39
C LEU A 387 0.28 -1.84 0.89
N ALA A 388 1.44 -2.23 0.35
CA ALA A 388 1.66 -2.13 -1.10
C ALA A 388 0.70 -3.05 -1.88
N GLN A 389 0.44 -4.27 -1.38
CA GLN A 389 -0.47 -5.23 -2.00
C GLN A 389 -1.92 -4.76 -1.97
N VAL A 390 -2.38 -4.21 -0.85
CA VAL A 390 -3.72 -3.62 -0.73
C VAL A 390 -3.84 -2.40 -1.64
N THR A 391 -2.84 -1.52 -1.67
CA THR A 391 -2.84 -0.36 -2.57
C THR A 391 -2.87 -0.77 -4.04
N LEU A 392 -2.06 -1.76 -4.44
CA LEU A 392 -2.06 -2.30 -5.80
C LEU A 392 -3.41 -2.92 -6.18
N ARG A 393 -4.02 -3.70 -5.29
CA ARG A 393 -5.37 -4.25 -5.55
C ARG A 393 -6.43 -3.16 -5.64
N ARG A 394 -6.35 -2.13 -4.79
CA ARG A 394 -7.30 -1.01 -4.81
C ARG A 394 -7.10 -0.08 -6.00
N SER A 395 -5.92 -0.08 -6.60
CA SER A 395 -5.58 0.74 -7.77
C SER A 395 -6.11 0.15 -9.09
N TRP A 396 -6.66 -1.06 -9.07
CA TRP A 396 -7.32 -1.68 -10.22
C TRP A 396 -8.83 -1.75 -10.02
N TYR A 397 -9.59 -1.66 -11.11
CA TYR A 397 -11.03 -1.90 -11.12
C TYR A 397 -11.34 -3.34 -10.70
N ASP A 398 -10.68 -4.30 -11.36
CA ASP A 398 -10.76 -5.73 -11.06
C ASP A 398 -9.40 -6.28 -10.58
N PRO A 399 -9.22 -6.46 -9.26
CA PRO A 399 -7.97 -6.95 -8.69
C PRO A 399 -7.60 -8.38 -9.12
N SER A 400 -8.56 -9.17 -9.62
CA SER A 400 -8.29 -10.54 -10.08
C SER A 400 -7.58 -10.58 -11.44
N ARG A 401 -7.59 -9.46 -12.16
CA ARG A 401 -7.01 -9.32 -13.49
C ARG A 401 -5.61 -8.72 -13.49
N ILE A 402 -5.05 -8.42 -12.33
CA ILE A 402 -3.68 -7.88 -12.20
C ILE A 402 -2.71 -8.95 -12.68
N PRO A 403 -1.96 -8.70 -13.78
CA PRO A 403 -0.97 -9.64 -14.28
C PRO A 403 0.15 -9.93 -13.28
N ASP A 404 0.68 -11.15 -13.29
CA ASP A 404 1.74 -11.56 -12.36
C ASP A 404 3.01 -10.73 -12.52
N ASP A 405 3.34 -10.27 -13.73
CA ASP A 405 4.48 -9.38 -13.97
C ASP A 405 4.29 -8.03 -13.27
N VAL A 406 3.10 -7.41 -13.33
CA VAL A 406 2.79 -6.20 -12.54
C VAL A 406 3.11 -6.44 -11.07
N ILE A 407 2.57 -7.52 -10.50
CA ILE A 407 2.77 -7.84 -9.08
C ILE A 407 4.27 -8.03 -8.78
N ARG A 408 5.01 -8.71 -9.66
CA ARG A 408 6.45 -8.90 -9.50
C ARG A 408 7.21 -7.58 -9.55
N ASN A 409 7.02 -6.73 -10.56
CA ASN A 409 7.74 -5.46 -10.69
C ASN A 409 7.52 -4.56 -9.45
N TYR A 410 6.26 -4.41 -9.03
CA TYR A 410 5.94 -3.61 -7.84
C TYR A 410 6.53 -4.20 -6.56
N ASN A 411 6.55 -5.52 -6.38
CA ASN A 411 7.17 -6.15 -5.22
C ASN A 411 8.69 -6.03 -5.21
N SER A 412 9.33 -6.26 -6.36
CA SER A 412 10.78 -6.22 -6.51
C SER A 412 11.32 -4.83 -6.19
N SER A 413 10.58 -3.78 -6.56
CA SER A 413 10.89 -2.39 -6.21
C SER A 413 11.00 -2.15 -4.69
N LEU A 414 10.25 -2.86 -3.84
CA LEU A 414 10.22 -2.68 -2.38
C LEU A 414 11.40 -3.34 -1.63
N ILE A 415 12.14 -4.20 -2.33
CA ILE A 415 13.22 -5.01 -1.74
C ILE A 415 14.59 -4.66 -2.30
N LEU A 416 14.68 -3.70 -3.22
CA LEU A 416 15.95 -3.13 -3.67
C LEU A 416 16.75 -2.56 -2.50
N ARG A 417 18.07 -2.63 -2.61
CA ARG A 417 18.99 -2.05 -1.63
C ARG A 417 18.66 -0.57 -1.39
N HIS A 418 18.73 -0.13 -0.15
CA HIS A 418 18.45 1.25 0.29
C HIS A 418 17.04 1.81 0.02
N TRP A 419 16.09 0.97 -0.44
CA TRP A 419 14.72 1.41 -0.67
C TRP A 419 14.05 1.97 0.60
N SER A 420 14.27 1.36 1.76
CA SER A 420 13.70 1.79 3.04
C SER A 420 14.18 3.17 3.50
N GLU A 421 15.43 3.47 3.22
CA GLU A 421 16.11 4.73 3.50
C GLU A 421 15.54 5.81 2.59
N ALA A 422 15.50 5.56 1.28
CA ALA A 422 14.88 6.46 0.31
C ALA A 422 13.40 6.77 0.67
N LEU A 423 12.61 5.75 1.00
CA LEU A 423 11.21 5.93 1.42
C LEU A 423 11.10 6.84 2.66
N SER A 424 12.01 6.69 3.62
CA SER A 424 11.98 7.51 4.84
C SER A 424 12.26 8.98 4.53
N GLU A 425 13.22 9.23 3.65
CA GLU A 425 13.57 10.58 3.25
C GLU A 425 12.46 11.23 2.42
N MET A 426 11.84 10.48 1.51
CA MET A 426 10.64 10.94 0.80
C MET A 426 9.53 11.36 1.76
N VAL A 427 9.30 10.61 2.84
CA VAL A 427 8.29 10.96 3.86
C VAL A 427 8.69 12.22 4.64
N ASN A 428 9.99 12.44 4.86
CA ASN A 428 10.51 13.62 5.56
C ASN A 428 10.38 14.90 4.72
N VAL A 429 10.61 14.80 3.41
CA VAL A 429 10.52 15.93 2.48
C VAL A 429 9.17 16.03 1.75
N ALA A 430 8.21 15.19 2.11
CA ALA A 430 6.88 15.23 1.52
C ALA A 430 6.17 16.53 1.92
N GLU A 431 6.07 17.44 0.97
CA GLU A 431 5.35 18.71 1.10
C GLU A 431 3.91 18.60 0.57
N HIS A 432 3.04 19.53 0.97
CA HIS A 432 1.76 19.70 0.28
C HIS A 432 2.03 20.36 -1.06
N HIS A 433 1.59 19.72 -2.14
CA HIS A 433 1.84 20.20 -3.48
C HIS A 433 0.70 21.12 -3.88
N HIS A 434 0.89 22.41 -3.63
CA HIS A 434 -0.05 23.50 -3.97
C HIS A 434 -0.15 23.76 -5.49
N CYS A 435 -0.04 22.71 -6.31
CA CYS A 435 -0.14 22.79 -7.76
C CYS A 435 -1.54 23.20 -8.23
N MET A 436 -2.57 22.92 -7.43
CA MET A 436 -3.94 23.40 -7.68
C MET A 436 -4.08 24.92 -7.50
N ASP A 437 -3.37 25.51 -6.53
CA ASP A 437 -3.43 26.96 -6.28
C ASP A 437 -2.84 27.77 -7.45
N ARG A 438 -1.86 27.18 -8.14
CA ARG A 438 -1.14 27.81 -9.27
C ARG A 438 -1.57 27.29 -10.65
N CYS A 439 -2.52 26.37 -10.75
CA CYS A 439 -2.83 25.70 -12.01
C CYS A 439 -3.26 26.65 -13.16
N GLY A 440 -3.73 27.87 -12.86
CA GLY A 440 -4.03 28.92 -13.84
C GLY A 440 -2.79 29.50 -14.56
N GLU A 441 -1.59 29.25 -14.03
CA GLU A 441 -0.32 29.59 -14.67
C GLU A 441 -0.04 28.68 -15.89
N ILE A 442 -0.59 27.48 -15.93
CA ILE A 442 -0.40 26.52 -17.03
C ILE A 442 -1.01 27.07 -18.33
N LYS A 443 -0.17 27.27 -19.35
CA LYS A 443 -0.57 27.84 -20.65
C LYS A 443 -0.72 26.81 -21.77
N CYS A 444 -0.06 25.65 -21.65
CA CYS A 444 -0.13 24.61 -22.66
C CYS A 444 -1.46 23.82 -22.61
N PRO A 445 -1.82 23.09 -23.68
CA PRO A 445 -2.94 22.15 -23.65
C PRO A 445 -2.76 21.07 -22.60
N VAL A 446 -3.87 20.67 -21.97
CA VAL A 446 -3.89 19.66 -20.89
C VAL A 446 -4.91 18.58 -21.23
N VAL A 447 -4.52 17.30 -21.17
CA VAL A 447 -5.46 16.18 -21.13
C VAL A 447 -5.53 15.61 -19.72
N ILE A 448 -6.73 15.51 -19.15
CA ILE A 448 -7.00 14.91 -17.85
C ILE A 448 -7.58 13.52 -18.09
N ILE A 449 -6.93 12.48 -17.60
CA ILE A 449 -7.32 11.08 -17.81
C ILE A 449 -7.55 10.42 -16.46
N GLN A 450 -8.73 9.82 -16.26
CA GLN A 450 -9.01 9.06 -15.04
C GLN A 450 -9.89 7.85 -15.33
N GLY A 451 -9.61 6.73 -14.65
CA GLY A 451 -10.51 5.59 -14.66
C GLY A 451 -11.87 5.89 -14.01
N THR A 452 -12.94 5.27 -14.49
CA THR A 452 -14.28 5.48 -13.91
C THR A 452 -14.41 4.99 -12.48
N ASP A 453 -13.55 4.04 -12.09
CA ASP A 453 -13.58 3.29 -10.83
C ASP A 453 -12.30 3.50 -10.03
N ASP A 454 -11.60 4.61 -10.25
CA ASP A 454 -10.44 4.99 -9.45
C ASP A 454 -10.86 5.21 -7.99
N ARG A 455 -10.30 4.39 -7.08
CA ARG A 455 -10.58 4.40 -5.64
C ARG A 455 -9.51 5.15 -4.83
N LEU A 456 -8.50 5.70 -5.50
CA LEU A 456 -7.34 6.35 -4.89
C LEU A 456 -7.29 7.85 -5.16
N SER A 457 -7.78 8.30 -6.33
CA SER A 457 -7.91 9.72 -6.66
C SER A 457 -9.38 10.18 -6.71
N SER A 458 -9.63 11.45 -6.40
CA SER A 458 -10.98 12.00 -6.37
C SER A 458 -11.40 12.57 -7.71
N TRP A 459 -12.49 12.08 -8.28
CA TRP A 459 -13.10 12.70 -9.47
C TRP A 459 -13.51 14.16 -9.23
N ALA A 460 -13.83 14.53 -7.99
CA ALA A 460 -14.16 15.92 -7.67
C ALA A 460 -12.96 16.85 -7.81
N GLU A 461 -11.75 16.39 -7.48
CA GLU A 461 -10.51 17.16 -7.67
C GLU A 461 -10.23 17.38 -9.16
N GLN A 462 -10.37 16.34 -9.95
CA GLN A 462 -10.12 16.36 -11.39
C GLN A 462 -11.09 17.30 -12.14
N LYS A 463 -12.36 17.34 -11.71
CA LYS A 463 -13.32 18.35 -12.20
C LYS A 463 -12.93 19.78 -11.84
N ARG A 464 -12.49 20.03 -10.60
CA ARG A 464 -12.02 21.36 -10.19
C ARG A 464 -10.83 21.80 -11.03
N LEU A 465 -9.87 20.89 -11.24
CA LEU A 465 -8.71 21.14 -12.09
C LEU A 465 -9.13 21.51 -13.53
N ALA A 466 -10.04 20.73 -14.12
CA ALA A 466 -10.58 21.05 -15.44
C ALA A 466 -11.25 22.44 -15.50
N THR A 467 -12.04 22.79 -14.47
CA THR A 467 -12.67 24.12 -14.37
C THR A 467 -11.62 25.24 -14.29
N SER A 468 -10.56 25.07 -13.50
CA SER A 468 -9.49 26.07 -13.37
C SER A 468 -8.67 26.23 -14.66
N LEU A 469 -8.46 25.14 -15.40
CA LEU A 469 -7.75 25.14 -16.68
C LEU A 469 -8.60 25.64 -17.87
N ARG A 470 -9.93 25.63 -17.73
CA ARG A 470 -10.90 26.15 -18.72
C ARG A 470 -10.72 25.49 -20.10
N GLU A 471 -10.65 26.29 -21.17
CA GLU A 471 -10.50 25.84 -22.56
C GLU A 471 -9.26 24.99 -22.84
N ARG A 472 -8.27 24.99 -21.95
CA ARG A 472 -7.05 24.17 -22.09
C ARG A 472 -7.28 22.71 -21.72
N ALA A 473 -8.32 22.41 -20.91
CA ALA A 473 -8.55 21.07 -20.38
C ALA A 473 -9.39 20.19 -21.30
N HIS A 474 -8.84 19.03 -21.63
CA HIS A 474 -9.49 17.95 -22.36
C HIS A 474 -9.70 16.79 -21.39
N VAL A 475 -10.93 16.52 -20.99
CA VAL A 475 -11.22 15.53 -19.95
C VAL A 475 -11.65 14.22 -20.58
N SER A 476 -10.98 13.13 -20.23
CA SER A 476 -11.30 11.78 -20.68
C SER A 476 -11.45 10.83 -19.48
N ARG A 477 -12.50 10.02 -19.51
CA ARG A 477 -12.74 8.97 -18.52
C ARG A 477 -12.62 7.61 -19.18
N VAL A 478 -11.82 6.73 -18.59
CA VAL A 478 -11.62 5.37 -19.10
C VAL A 478 -12.59 4.42 -18.37
N PRO A 479 -13.58 3.81 -19.06
CA PRO A 479 -14.53 2.90 -18.42
C PRO A 479 -13.86 1.64 -17.86
N PHE A 480 -14.43 1.09 -16.78
CA PHE A 480 -13.98 -0.16 -16.15
C PHE A 480 -12.49 -0.15 -15.83
N CYS A 481 -12.03 0.97 -15.28
CA CYS A 481 -10.62 1.25 -15.02
C CYS A 481 -10.47 1.90 -13.65
N GLY A 482 -9.48 1.44 -12.90
CA GLY A 482 -9.03 2.02 -11.65
C GLY A 482 -8.04 3.16 -11.87
N HIS A 483 -7.07 3.22 -10.97
CA HIS A 483 -6.05 4.27 -10.85
C HIS A 483 -4.91 4.15 -11.88
N ASN A 484 -4.72 3.01 -12.55
CA ASN A 484 -3.64 2.81 -13.52
C ASN A 484 -4.14 2.55 -14.96
N PRO A 485 -4.75 3.54 -15.65
CA PRO A 485 -5.19 3.38 -17.03
C PRO A 485 -4.12 2.81 -17.98
N GLN A 486 -2.86 3.20 -17.79
CA GLN A 486 -1.73 2.74 -18.60
C GLN A 486 -1.40 1.25 -18.44
N GLU A 487 -1.81 0.61 -17.35
CA GLU A 487 -1.60 -0.83 -17.13
C GLU A 487 -2.89 -1.63 -17.28
N GLU A 488 -4.02 -1.11 -16.83
CA GLU A 488 -5.30 -1.84 -16.79
C GLU A 488 -6.10 -1.73 -18.11
N GLN A 489 -6.04 -0.58 -18.78
CA GLN A 489 -6.74 -0.32 -20.04
C GLN A 489 -5.80 0.34 -21.07
N PRO A 490 -4.66 -0.29 -21.41
CA PRO A 490 -3.60 0.34 -22.20
C PRO A 490 -4.07 0.82 -23.57
N ALA A 491 -4.92 0.06 -24.27
CA ALA A 491 -5.44 0.44 -25.57
C ALA A 491 -6.30 1.71 -25.52
N ALA A 492 -7.23 1.79 -24.55
CA ALA A 492 -8.08 2.97 -24.37
C ALA A 492 -7.27 4.19 -23.92
N PHE A 493 -6.28 3.97 -23.04
CA PHE A 493 -5.37 5.02 -22.61
C PHE A 493 -4.55 5.60 -23.77
N VAL A 494 -3.95 4.73 -24.60
CA VAL A 494 -3.18 5.14 -25.78
C VAL A 494 -4.05 5.90 -26.78
N ASP A 495 -5.28 5.43 -27.04
CA ASP A 495 -6.21 6.09 -27.96
C ASP A 495 -6.56 7.51 -27.50
N VAL A 496 -6.81 7.72 -26.19
CA VAL A 496 -7.04 9.05 -25.62
C VAL A 496 -5.84 9.97 -25.84
N VAL A 497 -4.62 9.51 -25.53
CA VAL A 497 -3.40 10.30 -25.73
C VAL A 497 -3.17 10.58 -27.22
N ARG A 498 -3.38 9.60 -28.10
CA ARG A 498 -3.20 9.76 -29.55
C ARG A 498 -4.14 10.81 -30.12
N ARG A 499 -5.43 10.79 -29.76
CA ARG A 499 -6.41 11.81 -30.20
C ARG A 499 -6.07 13.20 -29.69
N PHE A 500 -5.54 13.30 -28.47
CA PHE A 500 -5.09 14.56 -27.90
C PHE A 500 -3.89 15.13 -28.65
N LEU A 501 -2.96 14.27 -29.10
CA LEU A 501 -1.75 14.69 -29.82
C LEU A 501 -1.95 14.93 -31.31
N LEU A 502 -2.90 14.23 -31.93
CA LEU A 502 -3.17 14.27 -33.37
C LEU A 502 -4.63 14.71 -33.65
N PRO A 503 -5.01 15.95 -33.32
CA PRO A 503 -6.35 16.45 -33.63
C PRO A 503 -6.53 16.55 -35.16
N GLY A 504 -7.22 15.59 -35.78
CA GLY A 504 -7.53 15.63 -37.22
C GLY A 504 -7.85 14.31 -37.94
N ASN A 505 -7.63 13.13 -37.33
CA ASN A 505 -7.85 11.82 -37.98
C ASN A 505 -8.97 11.00 -37.33
N SER A 506 -10.18 11.56 -37.24
CA SER A 506 -11.39 10.84 -36.81
C SER A 506 -12.46 10.89 -37.89
#